data_AF-A0A6A0AHC9-F1
#
_entry.id   AF-A0A6A0AHC9-F1
#
_cell.length_a   1.000
_cell.length_b   1.000
_cell.length_c   1.000
_cell.angle_alpha   90.00
_cell.angle_beta   90.00
_cell.angle_gamma   90.00
#
_symmetry.space_group_name_H-M   'P 1'
#
loop_
_entity.id
_entity.type
_entity.pdbx_description
1 polymer ?
#
loop_
_entity_poly.entity_id
_entity_poly.type
_entity_poly.pdbx_seq_one_letter_code
_entity_poly.pdbx_strand_id
1 'polypeptide(L)'
;MEPKVVNAVHATAASTGGWWAYPAKGHLCMQSGAGNNWAHGFHGYGPCVRDAALNLIRKEAEACDVLSGFLVLQSMAGGTGAGLGTYVAEALRD
;
A
#
# COMPACT_ATOMS: atom_id res chain seq x y z
N MET A 1 8.50 -0.72 4.95
CA MET A 1 8.09 0.26 3.94
C MET A 1 8.51 1.62 4.47
N GLU A 2 9.67 2.11 4.04
CA GLU A 2 10.32 3.26 4.66
C GLU A 2 9.43 4.51 4.66
N PRO A 3 9.11 5.10 5.83
CA PRO A 3 8.27 6.29 5.92
C PRO A 3 8.76 7.46 5.06
N LYS A 4 10.06 7.49 4.78
CA LYS A 4 10.70 8.50 3.93
C LYS A 4 10.02 8.65 2.57
N VAL A 5 9.68 7.55 1.91
CA VAL A 5 9.08 7.58 0.56
C VAL A 5 7.65 8.11 0.62
N VAL A 6 6.85 7.59 1.57
CA VAL A 6 5.45 8.01 1.75
C VAL A 6 5.36 9.49 2.12
N ASN A 7 6.20 9.95 3.05
CA ASN A 7 6.24 11.36 3.44
C ASN A 7 6.66 12.28 2.28
N ALA A 8 7.61 11.84 1.45
CA ALA A 8 7.99 12.59 0.26
C ALA A 8 6.82 12.71 -0.74
N VAL A 9 6.07 11.63 -0.98
CA VAL A 9 4.88 11.64 -1.84
C VAL A 9 3.82 12.61 -1.31
N HIS A 10 3.53 12.58 -0.01
CA HIS A 10 2.60 13.53 0.60
C HIS A 10 3.06 14.99 0.43
N ALA A 11 4.36 15.27 0.62
CA ALA A 11 4.91 16.60 0.43
C ALA A 11 4.82 17.07 -1.03
N THR A 12 5.16 16.19 -1.99
CA THR A 12 5.05 16.50 -3.42
C THR A 12 3.60 16.76 -3.83
N ALA A 13 2.66 15.94 -3.37
CA ALA A 13 1.23 16.14 -3.64
C ALA A 13 0.72 17.47 -3.06
N ALA A 14 1.14 17.84 -1.85
CA ALA A 14 0.78 19.13 -1.26
C ALA A 14 1.35 20.34 -2.03
N SER A 15 2.58 20.21 -2.56
CA SER A 15 3.25 21.29 -3.30
C SER A 15 2.68 21.55 -4.70
N THR A 16 1.96 20.60 -5.28
CA THR A 16 1.45 20.70 -6.66
C THR A 16 0.17 21.54 -6.79
N GLY A 17 -0.40 22.02 -5.67
CA GLY A 17 -1.59 22.89 -5.68
C GLY A 17 -2.82 22.25 -6.31
N GLY A 18 -2.86 20.91 -6.39
CA GLY A 18 -3.92 20.17 -7.05
C GLY A 18 -5.24 20.21 -6.29
N TRP A 19 -6.34 19.95 -7.01
CA TRP A 19 -7.69 19.85 -6.45
C TRP A 19 -7.86 18.64 -5.50
N TRP A 20 -6.92 17.70 -5.48
CA TRP A 20 -7.00 16.50 -4.64
C TRP A 20 -5.73 16.33 -3.79
N ALA A 21 -5.88 15.66 -2.65
CA ALA A 21 -4.79 15.30 -1.75
C ALA A 21 -5.00 13.90 -1.17
N TYR A 22 -3.90 13.24 -0.80
CA TYR A 22 -3.96 11.97 -0.09
C TYR A 22 -4.48 12.17 1.35
N PRO A 23 -5.39 11.31 1.85
CA PRO A 23 -5.87 11.40 3.21
C PRO A 23 -4.74 11.13 4.22
N ALA A 24 -4.72 11.88 5.33
CA ALA A 24 -3.65 11.81 6.32
C ALA A 24 -3.47 10.42 6.97
N LYS A 25 -4.51 9.59 6.98
CA LYS A 25 -4.50 8.23 7.55
C LYS A 25 -4.65 7.12 6.50
N GLY A 26 -4.59 7.44 5.21
CA GLY A 26 -4.74 6.47 4.11
C GLY A 26 -3.45 5.80 3.68
N HIS A 27 -2.48 5.67 4.59
CA HIS A 27 -1.20 5.05 4.29
C HIS A 27 -0.77 4.11 5.42
N LEU A 28 0.07 3.14 5.05
CA LEU A 28 0.68 2.19 5.97
C LEU A 28 2.19 2.19 5.73
N CYS A 29 2.98 2.26 6.79
CA CYS A 29 4.44 2.27 6.72
C CYS A 29 5.00 1.21 7.67
N MET A 30 6.21 0.73 7.39
CA MET A 30 6.97 -0.12 8.33
C MET A 30 8.39 0.41 8.43
N GLN A 31 9.00 0.28 9.60
CA GLN A 31 10.30 0.86 9.88
C GLN A 31 11.42 0.40 8.92
N SER A 32 11.32 -0.79 8.33
CA SER A 32 12.29 -1.33 7.38
C SER A 32 11.65 -1.82 6.06
N GLY A 33 12.39 -1.77 4.97
CA GLY A 33 12.04 -2.40 3.69
C GLY A 33 12.28 -3.91 3.69
N ALA A 34 11.90 -4.59 2.61
CA ALA A 34 12.16 -6.03 2.44
C ALA A 34 13.49 -6.33 1.73
N GLY A 35 14.33 -5.32 1.48
CA GLY A 35 15.71 -5.50 1.00
C GLY A 35 15.85 -6.35 -0.27
N ASN A 36 15.00 -6.13 -1.28
CA ASN A 36 14.95 -6.93 -2.52
C ASN A 36 14.71 -8.44 -2.31
N ASN A 37 14.21 -8.85 -1.15
CA ASN A 37 13.82 -10.22 -0.87
C ASN A 37 12.29 -10.35 -1.00
N TRP A 38 11.84 -11.05 -2.04
CA TRP A 38 10.42 -11.31 -2.28
C TRP A 38 9.78 -12.10 -1.14
N ALA A 39 10.44 -13.19 -0.69
CA ALA A 39 9.91 -14.06 0.35
C ALA A 39 9.75 -13.31 1.69
N HIS A 40 10.67 -12.40 2.00
CA HIS A 40 10.56 -11.54 3.18
C HIS A 40 9.37 -10.57 3.09
N GLY A 41 9.11 -10.02 1.89
CA GLY A 41 7.92 -9.20 1.65
C GLY A 41 6.62 -10.00 1.77
N PHE A 42 6.56 -11.17 1.13
CA PHE A 42 5.34 -11.99 1.05
C PHE A 42 5.05 -12.75 2.35
N HIS A 43 5.99 -13.58 2.82
CA HIS A 43 5.79 -14.43 4.00
C HIS A 43 6.11 -13.72 5.32
N GLY A 44 7.03 -12.75 5.30
CA GLY A 44 7.43 -12.01 6.49
C GLY A 44 6.45 -10.86 6.78
N TYR A 45 6.47 -9.82 5.94
CA TYR A 45 5.66 -8.62 6.19
C TYR A 45 4.19 -8.79 5.88
N GLY A 46 3.83 -9.54 4.84
CA GLY A 46 2.43 -9.76 4.41
C GLY A 46 1.47 -10.05 5.55
N PRO A 47 1.66 -11.15 6.31
CA PRO A 47 0.81 -11.50 7.44
C PRO A 47 0.76 -10.42 8.53
N CYS A 48 1.88 -9.74 8.81
CA CYS A 48 1.96 -8.71 9.84
C CYS A 48 1.13 -7.46 9.51
N VAL A 49 0.94 -7.15 8.22
CA VAL A 49 0.24 -5.93 7.79
C VAL A 49 -1.15 -6.20 7.21
N ARG A 50 -1.54 -7.47 7.07
CA ARG A 50 -2.78 -7.88 6.41
C ARG A 50 -3.99 -7.11 6.91
N ASP A 51 -4.28 -7.17 8.20
CA ASP A 51 -5.49 -6.57 8.76
C ASP A 51 -5.47 -5.05 8.69
N ALA A 52 -4.30 -4.43 8.86
CA ALA A 52 -4.15 -2.99 8.73
C ALA A 52 -4.37 -2.53 7.29
N ALA A 53 -3.79 -3.23 6.30
CA ALA A 53 -3.94 -2.93 4.88
C ALA A 53 -5.39 -3.13 4.42
N LEU A 54 -6.00 -4.28 4.73
CA LEU A 54 -7.38 -4.57 4.34
C LEU A 54 -8.38 -3.62 5.01
N ASN A 55 -8.14 -3.17 6.25
CA ASN A 55 -8.99 -2.18 6.89
C ASN A 55 -8.92 -0.80 6.23
N LEU A 56 -7.77 -0.39 5.71
CA LEU A 56 -7.66 0.85 4.92
C LEU A 56 -8.45 0.73 3.62
N ILE A 57 -8.24 -0.37 2.89
CA ILE A 57 -8.93 -0.61 1.61
C ILE A 57 -10.44 -0.71 1.81
N ARG A 58 -10.89 -1.43 2.85
CA ARG A 58 -12.31 -1.55 3.21
C ARG A 58 -12.97 -0.19 3.43
N LYS A 59 -12.31 0.73 4.15
CA LYS A 59 -12.87 2.08 4.39
C LYS A 59 -13.09 2.85 3.08
N GLU A 60 -12.15 2.77 2.15
CA GLU A 60 -12.29 3.42 0.84
C GLU A 60 -13.34 2.72 -0.04
N ALA A 61 -13.43 1.39 0.05
CA ALA A 61 -14.46 0.61 -0.63
C ALA A 61 -15.88 0.93 -0.12
N GLU A 62 -16.06 1.06 1.21
CA GLU A 62 -17.33 1.43 1.84
C GLU A 62 -17.76 2.87 1.53
N ALA A 63 -16.82 3.74 1.15
CA ALA A 63 -17.11 5.12 0.73
C ALA A 63 -17.59 5.20 -0.73
N CYS A 64 -17.50 4.11 -1.51
CA CYS A 64 -17.97 4.07 -2.89
C CYS A 64 -19.42 3.61 -2.96
N ASP A 65 -20.28 4.31 -3.71
CA ASP A 65 -21.66 3.85 -3.96
C ASP A 65 -21.68 2.52 -4.75
N VAL A 66 -20.74 2.37 -5.69
CA VAL A 66 -20.53 1.15 -6.49
C VAL A 66 -19.02 0.93 -6.68
N LEU A 67 -18.49 -0.18 -6.18
CA LEU A 67 -17.11 -0.58 -6.40
C LEU A 67 -17.03 -1.58 -7.56
N SER A 68 -16.32 -1.22 -8.63
CA SER A 68 -16.13 -2.11 -9.80
C SER A 68 -14.87 -2.99 -9.70
N GLY A 69 -13.86 -2.58 -8.93
CA GLY A 69 -12.62 -3.34 -8.78
C GLY A 69 -11.44 -2.48 -8.31
N PHE A 70 -10.26 -3.09 -8.26
CA PHE A 70 -9.03 -2.46 -7.79
C PHE A 70 -7.96 -2.43 -8.89
N LEU A 71 -7.23 -1.32 -8.97
CA LEU A 71 -6.00 -1.22 -9.75
C LEU A 71 -4.80 -1.29 -8.80
N VAL A 72 -4.11 -2.42 -8.75
CA VAL A 72 -2.94 -2.61 -7.88
C VAL A 72 -1.68 -2.19 -8.62
N LEU A 73 -1.00 -1.15 -8.11
CA LEU A 73 0.29 -0.70 -8.62
C LEU A 73 1.42 -1.20 -7.72
N GLN A 74 2.32 -1.99 -8.30
CA GLN A 74 3.46 -2.56 -7.60
C GLN A 74 4.66 -2.74 -8.55
N SER A 75 5.87 -2.84 -8.00
CA SER A 75 7.07 -3.17 -8.79
C SER A 75 7.29 -4.68 -8.85
N MET A 76 7.83 -5.18 -9.96
CA MET A 76 8.05 -6.62 -10.16
C MET A 76 9.36 -7.14 -9.52
N ALA A 77 10.37 -6.28 -9.35
CA ALA A 77 11.72 -6.71 -8.94
C ALA A 77 12.06 -6.43 -7.46
N GLY A 78 11.30 -5.57 -6.78
CA GLY A 78 11.59 -5.19 -5.39
C GLY A 78 10.97 -6.14 -4.38
N GLY A 79 11.59 -6.32 -3.21
CA GLY A 79 11.07 -7.23 -2.17
C GLY A 79 9.72 -6.80 -1.61
N THR A 80 9.55 -5.50 -1.33
CA THR A 80 8.27 -4.95 -0.85
C THR A 80 7.26 -4.87 -1.99
N GLY A 81 7.67 -4.33 -3.14
CA GLY A 81 6.78 -4.18 -4.30
C GLY A 81 6.23 -5.53 -4.76
N ALA A 82 7.11 -6.47 -5.08
CA ALA A 82 6.71 -7.76 -5.63
C ALA A 82 6.20 -8.72 -4.55
N GLY A 83 6.85 -8.79 -3.38
CA GLY A 83 6.46 -9.73 -2.33
C GLY A 83 5.18 -9.29 -1.63
N LEU A 84 5.22 -8.14 -0.96
CA LEU A 84 4.05 -7.63 -0.22
C LEU A 84 2.91 -7.23 -1.18
N GLY A 85 3.21 -6.68 -2.35
CA GLY A 85 2.19 -6.34 -3.34
C GLY A 85 1.44 -7.58 -3.87
N THR A 86 2.13 -8.70 -4.11
CA THR A 86 1.47 -9.97 -4.47
C THR A 86 0.59 -10.46 -3.33
N TYR A 87 1.09 -10.44 -2.09
CA TYR A 87 0.31 -10.87 -0.93
C TYR A 87 -1.00 -10.08 -0.76
N VAL A 88 -0.93 -8.75 -0.90
CA VAL A 88 -2.12 -7.89 -0.82
C VAL A 88 -3.08 -8.15 -1.97
N ALA A 89 -2.58 -8.34 -3.19
CA ALA A 89 -3.42 -8.66 -4.35
C ALA A 89 -4.15 -9.99 -4.18
N GLU A 90 -3.50 -11.01 -3.63
CA GLU A 90 -4.15 -12.29 -3.29
C GLU A 90 -5.20 -12.10 -2.20
N ALA A 91 -4.89 -11.34 -1.15
CA ALA A 91 -5.84 -11.06 -0.07
C ALA A 91 -7.07 -10.24 -0.49
N LEU A 92 -7.01 -9.49 -1.60
CA LEU A 92 -8.15 -8.75 -2.16
C LEU A 92 -9.02 -9.61 -3.10
N ARG A 93 -8.44 -10.67 -3.65
CA ARG A 93 -9.16 -11.62 -4.51
C ARG A 93 -10.04 -12.56 -3.67
N ASP A 94 -9.54 -12.94 -2.50
CA ASP A 94 -10.19 -13.86 -1.56
C ASP A 94 -11.34 -13.17 -0.78
#